data_AF-A0A7Y5C920-F1
#
_entry.id   AF-A0A7Y5C920-F1
#
_cell.length_a   1.000
_cell.length_b   1.000
_cell.length_c   1.000
_cell.angle_alpha   90.00
_cell.angle_beta   90.00
_cell.angle_gamma   90.00
#
_symmetry.space_group_name_H-M   'P 1'
#
loop_
_entity.id
_entity.type
_entity.pdbx_description
1 polymer ?
#
loop_
_entity_poly.entity_id
_entity_poly.type
_entity_poly.pdbx_seq_one_letter_code
_entity_poly.pdbx_strand_id
1 'polypeptide(L)'
;MEQITSINPKRIAWCCTDYGITPSQLASEIGFSAATMERVMSGNAGLTFNQLNDVAEYFGRGILFFLEDRPVDEAKVHTAEFRTLANQKPELSAHLRKLIERVERQREVYLSLLDELDEAERHEFSPPSVSRKDIPKSAAIAREWLDLREKNNFDSYRSAVEAKGILVFRSNGYAGQWQIPKDDPILGFALYGRVCPTIVIKKQASEARQTFTLMHELGHILLHKRSLIDDEYDFLSHDTHEQEANAFAGHLLVPDAFLRAIRDAERPTDVADYDKWLESRRKAWGVSGEVILRRLLDAGRLPGSKYTAYRKWRETLPQRREAVGSRAYRYREPRHVFGDTFVRTVLDALNANRITLARASAHLDGLKIRDLHRLENLYAGL
;
A
#
# COMPACT_ATOMS: atom_id res chain seq x y z
N MET A 1 36.46 17.83 -15.62
CA MET A 1 35.55 16.67 -15.71
C MET A 1 34.83 16.74 -17.03
N GLU A 2 34.77 15.64 -17.77
CA GLU A 2 34.01 15.58 -19.03
C GLU A 2 32.52 15.84 -18.77
N GLN A 3 31.91 16.62 -19.65
CA GLN A 3 30.49 16.96 -19.58
C GLN A 3 29.75 16.23 -20.69
N ILE A 4 28.62 15.62 -20.33
CA ILE A 4 27.69 14.99 -21.25
C ILE A 4 26.79 16.11 -21.80
N THR A 5 26.92 16.39 -23.09
CA THR A 5 26.19 17.47 -23.76
C THR A 5 24.92 17.01 -24.47
N SER A 6 24.77 15.70 -24.71
CA SER A 6 23.61 15.08 -25.37
C SER A 6 22.41 14.90 -24.44
N ILE A 7 22.20 15.80 -23.49
CA ILE A 7 21.09 15.74 -22.54
C ILE A 7 19.84 16.29 -23.23
N ASN A 8 18.72 15.58 -23.10
CA ASN A 8 17.42 16.03 -23.58
C ASN A 8 16.68 16.82 -22.48
N PRO A 9 16.65 18.17 -22.54
CA PRO A 9 16.04 18.97 -21.50
C PRO A 9 14.52 18.81 -21.44
N LYS A 10 13.89 18.42 -22.55
CA LYS A 10 12.43 18.18 -22.60
C LYS A 10 12.04 17.00 -21.74
N ARG A 11 12.89 15.99 -21.60
CA ARG A 11 12.65 14.85 -20.70
C ARG A 11 12.80 15.21 -19.23
N ILE A 12 13.76 16.09 -18.89
CA ILE A 12 13.88 16.66 -17.54
C ILE A 12 12.64 17.50 -17.22
N ALA A 13 12.21 18.36 -18.15
CA ALA A 13 10.99 19.17 -18.00
C ALA A 13 9.76 18.29 -17.80
N TRP A 14 9.63 17.22 -18.60
CA TRP A 14 8.55 16.26 -18.47
C TRP A 14 8.54 15.60 -17.09
N CYS A 15 9.68 15.11 -16.58
CA CYS A 15 9.77 14.55 -15.23
C CYS A 15 9.39 15.58 -14.16
N CYS A 16 9.84 16.83 -14.28
CA CYS A 16 9.44 17.91 -13.38
C CYS A 16 7.92 18.09 -13.36
N THR A 17 7.28 18.17 -14.53
CA THR A 17 5.82 18.27 -14.65
C THR A 17 5.11 17.06 -14.04
N ASP A 18 5.58 15.84 -14.34
CA ASP A 18 5.04 14.60 -13.81
C ASP A 18 5.12 14.51 -12.28
N TYR A 19 6.15 15.13 -11.70
CA TYR A 19 6.37 15.22 -10.25
C TYR A 19 5.73 16.46 -9.62
N GLY A 20 5.10 17.33 -10.40
CA GLY A 20 4.49 18.56 -9.91
C GLY A 20 5.50 19.59 -9.38
N ILE A 21 6.76 19.54 -9.85
CA ILE A 21 7.83 20.45 -9.45
C ILE A 21 8.34 21.26 -10.65
N THR A 22 9.05 22.34 -10.37
CA THR A 22 9.79 23.13 -11.36
C THR A 22 11.24 22.66 -11.48
N PRO A 23 11.92 22.90 -12.62
CA PRO A 23 13.36 22.65 -12.72
C PRO A 23 14.19 23.37 -11.63
N SER A 24 13.76 24.56 -11.19
CA SER A 24 14.42 25.28 -10.10
C SER A 24 14.27 24.58 -8.75
N GLN A 25 13.10 23.99 -8.47
CA GLN A 25 12.91 23.16 -7.27
C GLN A 25 13.75 21.89 -7.36
N LEU A 26 13.77 21.20 -8.51
CA LEU A 26 14.67 20.07 -8.74
C LEU A 26 16.12 20.45 -8.42
N ALA A 27 16.59 21.57 -8.96
CA ALA A 27 17.96 22.05 -8.72
C ALA A 27 18.24 22.24 -7.23
N SER A 28 17.32 22.83 -6.48
CA SER A 28 17.44 22.99 -5.03
C SER A 28 17.53 21.65 -4.30
N GLU A 29 16.73 20.67 -4.69
CA GLU A 29 16.68 19.33 -4.05
C GLU A 29 17.96 18.52 -4.29
N ILE A 30 18.54 18.61 -5.49
CA ILE A 30 19.77 17.88 -5.85
C ILE A 30 21.05 18.70 -5.64
N GLY A 31 20.95 19.90 -5.05
CA GLY A 31 22.11 20.75 -4.72
C GLY A 31 22.76 21.46 -5.92
N PHE A 32 22.03 21.68 -7.00
CA PHE A 32 22.49 22.43 -8.18
C PHE A 32 22.17 23.92 -8.03
N SER A 33 23.02 24.78 -8.59
CA SER A 33 22.66 26.20 -8.73
C SER A 33 21.55 26.37 -9.77
N ALA A 34 20.62 27.29 -9.51
CA ALA A 34 19.55 27.62 -10.46
C ALA A 34 20.10 27.98 -11.84
N ALA A 35 21.21 28.73 -11.90
CA ALA A 35 21.89 29.08 -13.14
C ALA A 35 22.43 27.85 -13.89
N THR A 36 22.90 26.81 -13.19
CA THR A 36 23.33 25.56 -13.85
C THR A 36 22.14 24.87 -14.48
N MET A 37 21.04 24.74 -13.74
CA MET A 37 19.83 24.10 -14.25
C MET A 37 19.27 24.87 -15.44
N GLU A 38 19.20 26.20 -15.39
CA GLU A 38 18.72 27.03 -16.51
C GLU A 38 19.55 26.83 -17.79
N ARG A 39 20.88 26.77 -17.68
CA ARG A 39 21.75 26.50 -18.83
C ARG A 39 21.55 25.09 -19.40
N VAL A 40 21.32 24.09 -18.54
CA VAL A 40 20.97 22.73 -18.97
C VAL A 40 19.62 22.73 -19.67
N MET A 41 18.62 23.39 -19.08
CA MET A 41 17.25 23.48 -19.63
C MET A 41 17.20 24.20 -20.99
N SER A 42 18.10 25.15 -21.22
CA SER A 42 18.27 25.85 -22.50
C SER A 42 19.18 25.14 -23.51
N GLY A 43 19.72 23.96 -23.17
CA GLY A 43 20.61 23.19 -24.05
C GLY A 43 22.02 23.78 -24.20
N ASN A 44 22.36 24.78 -23.39
CA ASN A 44 23.63 25.53 -23.46
C ASN A 44 24.72 24.97 -22.52
N ALA A 45 24.43 23.87 -21.81
CA ALA A 45 25.36 23.24 -20.89
C ALA A 45 25.14 21.73 -20.79
N GLY A 46 26.24 20.98 -20.68
CA GLY A 46 26.20 19.59 -20.27
C GLY A 46 26.27 19.43 -18.74
N LEU A 47 25.96 18.22 -18.28
CA LEU A 47 26.16 17.78 -16.89
C LEU A 47 27.33 16.79 -16.84
N THR A 48 28.04 16.73 -15.72
CA THR A 48 28.94 15.59 -15.48
C THR A 48 28.11 14.31 -15.31
N PHE A 49 28.75 13.14 -15.44
CA PHE A 49 28.08 11.86 -15.21
C PHE A 49 27.41 11.81 -13.83
N ASN A 50 28.10 12.24 -12.77
CA ASN A 50 27.54 12.25 -11.41
C ASN A 50 26.33 13.18 -11.30
N GLN A 51 26.40 14.37 -11.90
CA GLN A 51 25.26 15.29 -11.92
C GLN A 51 24.06 14.72 -12.66
N LEU A 52 24.28 14.08 -13.81
CA LEU A 52 23.21 13.42 -14.54
C LEU A 52 22.66 12.21 -13.77
N ASN A 53 23.52 11.50 -13.04
CA ASN A 53 23.12 10.43 -12.13
C ASN A 53 22.25 10.96 -10.98
N ASP A 54 22.56 12.11 -10.39
CA ASP A 54 21.74 12.72 -9.33
C ASP A 54 20.33 13.06 -9.85
N VAL A 55 20.22 13.60 -11.06
CA VAL A 55 18.93 13.83 -11.73
C VAL A 55 18.19 12.50 -11.95
N ALA A 56 18.91 11.48 -12.41
CA ALA A 56 18.36 10.18 -12.71
C ALA A 56 17.85 9.45 -11.45
N GLU A 57 18.63 9.47 -10.37
CA GLU A 57 18.25 8.94 -9.06
C GLU A 57 17.07 9.70 -8.46
N TYR A 58 17.04 11.04 -8.59
CA TYR A 58 15.94 11.85 -8.09
C TYR A 58 14.59 11.43 -8.71
N PHE A 59 14.55 11.21 -10.02
CA PHE A 59 13.34 10.77 -10.73
C PHE A 59 13.19 9.24 -10.79
N GLY A 60 14.12 8.47 -10.23
CA GLY A 60 14.11 7.01 -10.29
C GLY A 60 14.15 6.48 -11.73
N ARG A 61 14.87 7.15 -12.64
CA ARG A 61 15.04 6.78 -14.05
C ARG A 61 16.50 6.41 -14.33
N GLY A 62 16.75 5.66 -15.41
CA GLY A 62 18.11 5.40 -15.87
C GLY A 62 18.71 6.62 -16.57
N ILE A 63 20.03 6.79 -16.52
CA ILE A 63 20.73 7.90 -17.20
C ILE A 63 20.37 7.99 -18.69
N LEU A 64 20.28 6.84 -19.37
CA LEU A 64 19.93 6.76 -20.80
C LEU A 64 18.58 7.39 -21.12
N PHE A 65 17.62 7.37 -20.18
CA PHE A 65 16.32 8.03 -20.34
C PHE A 65 16.50 9.51 -20.68
N PHE A 66 17.46 10.20 -20.06
CA PHE A 66 17.69 11.64 -20.29
C PHE A 66 18.57 11.92 -21.51
N LEU A 67 19.12 10.89 -22.16
CA LEU A 67 19.95 11.01 -23.36
C LEU A 67 19.20 10.67 -24.65
N GLU A 68 18.01 10.09 -24.54
CA GLU A 68 17.15 9.84 -25.68
C GLU A 68 16.59 11.14 -26.25
N ASP A 69 16.76 11.35 -27.56
CA ASP A 69 16.30 12.56 -28.27
C ASP A 69 14.77 12.62 -28.46
N ARG A 70 14.12 11.45 -28.48
CA ARG A 70 12.66 11.37 -28.68
C ARG A 70 11.90 11.89 -27.45
N PRO A 71 10.74 12.56 -27.65
CA PRO A 71 9.84 12.91 -26.55
C PRO A 71 9.48 11.70 -25.69
N VAL A 72 9.06 11.97 -24.45
CA VAL A 72 8.60 10.91 -23.55
C VAL A 72 7.30 10.32 -24.08
N ASP A 73 7.27 8.99 -24.20
CA ASP A 73 6.06 8.24 -24.44
C ASP A 73 5.48 7.84 -23.08
N GLU A 74 4.54 8.65 -22.57
CA GLU A 74 3.99 8.48 -21.22
C GLU A 74 3.39 7.09 -20.99
N ALA A 75 2.86 6.48 -22.06
CA ALA A 75 2.27 5.15 -21.99
C ALA A 75 3.29 4.03 -21.74
N LYS A 76 4.57 4.29 -22.03
CA LYS A 76 5.71 3.40 -21.74
C LYS A 76 6.38 3.70 -20.41
N VAL A 77 6.25 4.93 -19.91
CA VAL A 77 6.85 5.32 -18.63
C VAL A 77 5.97 4.91 -17.46
N HIS A 78 4.67 5.18 -17.56
CA HIS A 78 3.71 4.87 -16.52
C HIS A 78 2.84 3.71 -16.95
N THR A 79 2.59 2.75 -16.08
CA THR A 79 1.67 1.63 -16.35
C THR A 79 0.22 2.12 -16.49
N ALA A 80 -0.68 1.25 -16.94
CA ALA A 80 -2.11 1.58 -16.94
C ALA A 80 -2.64 1.77 -15.51
N GLU A 81 -2.14 1.00 -14.57
CA GLU A 81 -2.44 1.06 -13.15
C GLU A 81 -2.03 2.41 -12.55
N PHE A 82 -0.78 2.84 -12.75
CA PHE A 82 -0.29 4.16 -12.31
C PHE A 82 -1.14 5.28 -12.88
N ARG A 83 -1.38 5.28 -14.20
CA ARG A 83 -2.20 6.32 -14.85
C ARG A 83 -3.62 6.36 -14.32
N THR A 84 -4.18 5.19 -13.97
CA THR A 84 -5.52 5.12 -13.36
C THR A 84 -5.55 5.84 -12.02
N LEU A 85 -4.53 5.64 -11.19
CA LEU A 85 -4.40 6.31 -9.90
C LEU A 85 -4.15 7.82 -10.04
N ALA A 86 -3.20 8.20 -10.90
CA ALA A 86 -2.87 9.61 -11.15
C ALA A 86 -4.04 10.40 -11.76
N ASN A 87 -4.88 9.75 -12.57
CA ASN A 87 -6.10 10.36 -13.10
C ASN A 87 -7.22 10.45 -12.05
N GLN A 88 -7.27 9.51 -11.09
CA GLN A 88 -8.23 9.56 -9.99
C GLN A 88 -7.92 10.73 -9.04
N LYS A 89 -6.63 10.91 -8.70
CA LYS A 89 -6.14 11.99 -7.83
C LYS A 89 -5.00 12.74 -8.52
N PRO A 90 -5.28 13.77 -9.34
CA PRO A 90 -4.22 14.54 -10.02
C PRO A 90 -3.23 15.21 -9.06
N GLU A 91 -3.69 15.57 -7.86
CA GLU A 91 -2.97 16.25 -6.79
C GLU A 91 -2.01 15.36 -5.97
N LEU A 92 -1.80 14.10 -6.38
CA LEU A 92 -0.86 13.20 -5.70
C LEU A 92 0.53 13.84 -5.58
N SER A 93 1.06 13.83 -4.35
CA SER A 93 2.39 14.33 -4.06
C SER A 93 3.46 13.55 -4.83
N ALA A 94 4.57 14.23 -5.15
CA ALA A 94 5.75 13.61 -5.76
C ALA A 94 6.22 12.36 -4.99
N HIS A 95 6.15 12.43 -3.65
CA HIS A 95 6.53 11.33 -2.77
C HIS A 95 5.64 10.10 -2.98
N LEU A 96 4.32 10.29 -3.06
CA LEU A 96 3.38 9.19 -3.29
C LEU A 96 3.50 8.61 -4.71
N ARG A 97 3.74 9.45 -5.72
CA ARG A 97 4.07 8.98 -7.08
C ARG A 97 5.31 8.07 -7.09
N LYS A 98 6.40 8.49 -6.44
CA LYS A 98 7.60 7.64 -6.26
C LYS A 98 7.28 6.33 -5.53
N LEU A 99 6.39 6.37 -4.54
CA LEU A 99 5.98 5.17 -3.82
C LEU A 99 5.24 4.19 -4.73
N ILE A 100 4.29 4.67 -5.54
CA ILE A 100 3.55 3.83 -6.49
C ILE A 100 4.51 3.17 -7.48
N GLU A 101 5.42 3.93 -8.12
CA GLU A 101 6.42 3.37 -9.03
C GLU A 101 7.32 2.33 -8.36
N ARG A 102 7.69 2.57 -7.09
CA ARG A 102 8.50 1.63 -6.31
C ARG A 102 7.73 0.34 -6.04
N VAL A 103 6.44 0.42 -5.74
CA VAL A 103 5.56 -0.73 -5.53
C VAL A 103 5.45 -1.55 -6.82
N GLU A 104 5.30 -0.91 -7.97
CA GLU A 104 5.26 -1.58 -9.27
C GLU A 104 6.56 -2.32 -9.57
N ARG A 105 7.71 -1.66 -9.38
CA ARG A 105 9.02 -2.30 -9.53
C ARG A 105 9.20 -3.49 -8.61
N GLN A 106 8.72 -3.37 -7.37
CA GLN A 106 8.80 -4.45 -6.39
C GLN A 106 7.92 -5.65 -6.78
N ARG A 107 6.75 -5.38 -7.34
CA ARG A 107 5.86 -6.38 -7.94
C ARG A 107 6.52 -7.06 -9.16
N GLU A 108 7.21 -6.33 -10.01
CA GLU A 108 7.98 -6.90 -11.14
C GLU A 108 9.11 -7.80 -10.66
N VAL A 109 9.85 -7.38 -9.63
CA VAL A 109 10.87 -8.21 -8.97
C VAL A 109 10.25 -9.51 -8.47
N TYR A 110 9.11 -9.44 -7.77
CA TYR A 110 8.42 -10.64 -7.29
C TYR A 110 8.10 -11.61 -8.43
N LEU A 111 7.51 -11.11 -9.52
CA LEU A 111 7.16 -11.92 -10.69
C LEU A 111 8.41 -12.56 -11.32
N SER A 112 9.49 -11.79 -11.47
CA SER A 112 10.77 -12.31 -12.00
C SER A 112 11.36 -13.42 -11.12
N LEU A 113 11.27 -13.30 -9.79
CA LEU A 113 11.77 -14.31 -8.88
C LEU A 113 10.94 -15.60 -8.96
N LEU A 114 9.61 -15.48 -9.09
CA LEU A 114 8.74 -16.64 -9.29
C LEU A 114 9.07 -17.38 -10.59
N ASP A 115 9.34 -16.64 -11.67
CA ASP A 115 9.73 -17.24 -12.96
C ASP A 115 11.09 -17.96 -12.87
N GLU A 116 12.03 -17.47 -12.06
CA GLU A 116 13.33 -18.11 -11.81
C GLU A 116 13.25 -19.37 -10.93
N LEU A 117 12.26 -19.42 -10.03
CA LEU A 117 12.07 -20.50 -9.06
C LEU A 117 11.34 -21.73 -9.64
N ASP A 118 10.67 -21.59 -10.80
CA ASP A 118 9.86 -22.65 -11.44
C ASP A 118 8.88 -23.30 -10.43
N GLU A 119 8.32 -22.48 -9.55
CA GLU A 119 7.49 -22.93 -8.44
C GLU A 119 6.12 -23.40 -8.94
N ALA A 120 5.95 -24.73 -8.97
CA ALA A 120 4.66 -25.38 -9.18
C ALA A 120 3.60 -24.99 -8.13
N GLU A 121 4.01 -24.39 -7.01
CA GLU A 121 3.15 -23.92 -5.91
C GLU A 121 2.84 -22.42 -5.97
N ARG A 122 3.02 -21.77 -7.13
CA ARG A 122 2.60 -20.38 -7.33
C ARG A 122 1.12 -20.20 -6.92
N HIS A 123 0.87 -19.36 -5.92
CA HIS A 123 -0.47 -18.87 -5.64
C HIS A 123 -0.89 -17.92 -6.76
N GLU A 124 -1.53 -18.45 -7.79
CA GLU A 124 -2.09 -17.66 -8.87
C GLU A 124 -3.30 -16.86 -8.36
N PHE A 125 -3.39 -15.59 -8.77
CA PHE A 125 -4.55 -14.78 -8.48
C PHE A 125 -5.76 -15.27 -9.29
N SER A 126 -6.57 -16.10 -8.64
CA SER A 126 -7.86 -16.58 -9.16
C SER A 126 -9.01 -16.08 -8.29
N PRO A 127 -9.52 -14.86 -8.56
CA PRO A 127 -10.56 -14.25 -7.74
C PRO A 127 -11.90 -15.00 -7.87
N PRO A 128 -12.72 -15.04 -6.81
CA PRO A 128 -14.04 -15.64 -6.87
C PRO A 128 -15.00 -14.79 -7.71
N SER A 129 -16.08 -15.43 -8.19
CA SER A 129 -17.15 -14.70 -8.88
C SER A 129 -18.00 -13.92 -7.88
N VAL A 130 -17.83 -12.60 -7.86
CA VAL A 130 -18.57 -11.65 -7.01
C VAL A 130 -19.45 -10.71 -7.82
N SER A 131 -20.44 -10.08 -7.18
CA SER A 131 -21.38 -9.16 -7.82
C SER A 131 -21.65 -7.92 -6.97
N ARG A 132 -21.58 -6.75 -7.62
CA ARG A 132 -21.97 -5.46 -7.03
C ARG A 132 -23.45 -5.39 -6.65
N LYS A 133 -24.29 -6.24 -7.24
CA LYS A 133 -25.74 -6.26 -6.96
C LYS A 133 -26.08 -6.87 -5.59
N ASP A 134 -25.18 -7.68 -5.04
CA ASP A 134 -25.35 -8.34 -3.75
C ASP A 134 -24.01 -8.37 -3.01
N ILE A 135 -23.67 -7.23 -2.42
CA ILE A 135 -22.44 -7.04 -1.65
C ILE A 135 -22.37 -7.97 -0.44
N PRO A 136 -23.45 -8.16 0.37
CA PRO A 136 -23.41 -9.09 1.49
C PRO A 136 -23.01 -10.51 1.07
N LYS A 137 -23.61 -11.02 -0.01
CA LYS A 137 -23.26 -12.34 -0.56
C LYS A 137 -21.84 -12.38 -1.11
N SER A 138 -21.42 -11.34 -1.82
CA SER A 138 -20.06 -11.24 -2.35
C SER A 138 -19.00 -11.24 -1.27
N ALA A 139 -19.24 -10.52 -0.17
CA ALA A 139 -18.38 -10.49 0.99
C ALA A 139 -18.31 -11.86 1.70
N ALA A 140 -19.41 -12.62 1.75
CA ALA A 140 -19.41 -13.98 2.28
C ALA A 140 -18.60 -14.94 1.40
N ILE A 141 -18.75 -14.87 0.07
CA ILE A 141 -17.97 -15.65 -0.89
C ILE A 141 -16.47 -15.32 -0.74
N ALA A 142 -16.12 -14.04 -0.65
CA ALA A 142 -14.73 -13.64 -0.48
C ALA A 142 -14.16 -14.11 0.87
N ARG A 143 -14.95 -14.09 1.94
CA ARG A 143 -14.54 -14.60 3.26
C ARG A 143 -14.24 -16.09 3.23
N GLU A 144 -15.07 -16.89 2.55
CA GLU A 144 -14.84 -18.32 2.33
C GLU A 144 -13.62 -18.57 1.45
N TRP A 145 -13.49 -17.82 0.35
CA TRP A 145 -12.34 -17.90 -0.55
C TRP A 145 -11.01 -17.61 0.17
N LEU A 146 -11.00 -16.67 1.13
CA LEU A 146 -9.85 -16.36 1.97
C LEU A 146 -9.61 -17.37 3.11
N ASP A 147 -10.48 -18.35 3.33
CA ASP A 147 -10.44 -19.30 4.46
C ASP A 147 -10.35 -18.60 5.84
N LEU A 148 -11.12 -17.51 6.02
CA LEU A 148 -11.05 -16.70 7.24
C LEU A 148 -11.84 -17.31 8.41
N ARG A 149 -11.11 -17.65 9.46
CA ARG A 149 -11.65 -18.18 10.74
C ARG A 149 -12.30 -17.09 11.60
N GLU A 150 -12.85 -17.46 12.74
CA GLU A 150 -13.48 -16.49 13.68
C GLU A 150 -12.48 -15.72 14.54
N LYS A 151 -11.19 -16.08 14.51
CA LYS A 151 -10.14 -15.38 15.26
C LYS A 151 -9.07 -14.89 14.30
N ASN A 152 -8.95 -13.57 14.15
CA ASN A 152 -8.00 -12.95 13.25
C ASN A 152 -7.43 -11.67 13.85
N ASN A 153 -6.24 -11.31 13.40
CA ASN A 153 -5.61 -10.00 13.53
C ASN A 153 -5.15 -9.53 12.14
N PHE A 154 -4.54 -8.35 12.08
CA PHE A 154 -4.05 -7.78 10.81
C PHE A 154 -3.14 -8.75 10.05
N ASP A 155 -2.18 -9.39 10.73
CA ASP A 155 -1.22 -10.28 10.07
C ASP A 155 -1.90 -11.53 9.49
N SER A 156 -2.86 -12.15 10.20
CA SER A 156 -3.61 -13.29 9.66
C SER A 156 -4.49 -12.91 8.47
N TYR A 157 -5.09 -11.71 8.48
CA TYR A 157 -5.85 -11.20 7.34
C TYR A 157 -4.93 -10.94 6.15
N ARG A 158 -3.78 -10.32 6.38
CA ARG A 158 -2.74 -10.11 5.36
C ARG A 158 -2.30 -11.43 4.75
N SER A 159 -1.92 -12.42 5.56
CA SER A 159 -1.50 -13.73 5.07
C SER A 159 -2.60 -14.43 4.26
N ALA A 160 -3.85 -14.33 4.68
CA ALA A 160 -4.97 -14.90 3.93
C ALA A 160 -5.15 -14.26 2.55
N VAL A 161 -4.94 -12.95 2.43
CA VAL A 161 -4.97 -12.22 1.15
C VAL A 161 -3.75 -12.57 0.29
N GLU A 162 -2.56 -12.62 0.87
CA GLU A 162 -1.33 -12.96 0.15
C GLU A 162 -1.33 -14.40 -0.39
N ALA A 163 -1.91 -15.34 0.35
CA ALA A 163 -2.12 -16.73 -0.09
C ALA A 163 -3.04 -16.86 -1.33
N LYS A 164 -3.64 -15.76 -1.80
CA LYS A 164 -4.44 -15.72 -3.03
C LYS A 164 -3.74 -15.01 -4.18
N GLY A 165 -2.42 -14.85 -4.12
CA GLY A 165 -1.62 -14.25 -5.20
C GLY A 165 -1.66 -12.72 -5.23
N ILE A 166 -2.11 -12.08 -4.15
CA ILE A 166 -2.16 -10.61 -4.01
C ILE A 166 -1.02 -10.17 -3.10
N LEU A 167 -0.10 -9.34 -3.60
CA LEU A 167 0.90 -8.75 -2.72
C LEU A 167 0.24 -7.72 -1.80
N VAL A 168 0.58 -7.75 -0.51
CA VAL A 168 0.13 -6.73 0.43
C VAL A 168 1.36 -6.06 1.01
N PHE A 169 1.57 -4.78 0.73
CA PHE A 169 2.61 -3.98 1.34
C PHE A 169 2.03 -3.05 2.41
N ARG A 170 2.85 -2.73 3.40
CA ARG A 170 2.51 -1.77 4.45
C ARG A 170 3.57 -0.68 4.46
N SER A 171 3.15 0.58 4.47
CA SER A 171 4.06 1.70 4.55
C SER A 171 4.89 1.65 5.84
N ASN A 172 6.03 2.32 5.85
CA ASN A 172 6.79 2.52 7.08
C ASN A 172 6.21 3.67 7.92
N GLY A 173 6.37 3.58 9.24
CA GLY A 173 5.92 4.62 10.19
C GLY A 173 6.95 5.73 10.45
N TYR A 174 8.10 5.68 9.77
CA TYR A 174 9.22 6.59 9.93
C TYR A 174 9.68 7.13 8.57
N ALA A 175 10.45 8.22 8.58
CA ALA A 175 10.93 8.88 7.37
C ALA A 175 11.74 7.93 6.48
N GLY A 176 11.28 7.74 5.24
CA GLY A 176 11.93 6.84 4.31
C GLY A 176 11.14 6.67 3.02
N GLN A 177 11.71 5.87 2.12
CA GLN A 177 11.20 5.65 0.79
C GLN A 177 9.82 4.96 0.77
N TRP A 178 9.54 4.10 1.74
CA TRP A 178 8.28 3.37 1.89
C TRP A 178 7.26 4.05 2.79
N GLN A 179 7.48 5.31 3.18
CA GLN A 179 6.56 6.03 4.04
C GLN A 179 5.35 6.55 3.24
N ILE A 180 4.17 6.57 3.85
CA ILE A 180 3.12 7.53 3.50
C ILE A 180 3.11 8.55 4.64
N PRO A 181 3.32 9.86 4.37
CA PRO A 181 3.45 10.86 5.43
C PRO A 181 2.24 10.85 6.39
N LYS A 182 2.47 11.22 7.65
CA LYS A 182 1.45 11.05 8.70
C LYS A 182 0.24 11.97 8.48
N ASP A 183 0.53 13.18 8.04
CA ASP A 183 -0.38 14.26 7.66
C ASP A 183 -1.03 14.07 6.28
N ASP A 184 -0.51 13.16 5.47
CA ASP A 184 -1.11 12.82 4.18
C ASP A 184 -2.45 12.07 4.41
N PRO A 185 -3.56 12.50 3.79
CA PRO A 185 -4.87 11.88 4.00
C PRO A 185 -4.98 10.48 3.41
N ILE A 186 -4.04 10.04 2.55
CA ILE A 186 -4.08 8.69 1.96
C ILE A 186 -3.99 7.62 3.03
N LEU A 187 -4.89 6.64 2.96
CA LEU A 187 -4.96 5.49 3.86
C LEU A 187 -4.39 4.22 3.24
N GLY A 188 -4.50 4.10 1.92
CA GLY A 188 -4.04 2.94 1.17
C GLY A 188 -4.28 3.14 -0.32
N PHE A 189 -3.84 2.16 -1.10
CA PHE A 189 -4.18 2.06 -2.51
C PHE A 189 -4.05 0.64 -3.02
N ALA A 190 -4.77 0.33 -4.08
CA ALA A 190 -4.68 -0.92 -4.82
C ALA A 190 -4.18 -0.69 -6.24
N LEU A 191 -3.29 -1.57 -6.70
CA LEU A 191 -2.89 -1.73 -8.10
C LEU A 191 -3.53 -3.00 -8.63
N TYR A 192 -4.51 -2.85 -9.52
CA TYR A 192 -5.16 -3.99 -10.14
C TYR A 192 -4.29 -4.54 -11.28
N GLY A 193 -3.60 -5.63 -11.00
CA GLY A 193 -2.88 -6.43 -11.99
C GLY A 193 -3.55 -7.78 -12.20
N ARG A 194 -3.76 -8.20 -13.45
CA ARG A 194 -4.44 -9.49 -13.76
C ARG A 194 -3.73 -10.71 -13.18
N VAL A 195 -2.40 -10.67 -13.07
CA VAL A 195 -1.57 -11.80 -12.63
C VAL A 195 -1.28 -11.73 -11.14
N CYS A 196 -1.02 -10.54 -10.62
CA CYS A 196 -0.64 -10.31 -9.25
C CYS A 196 -1.07 -8.90 -8.85
N PRO A 197 -2.28 -8.71 -8.33
CA PRO A 197 -2.69 -7.44 -7.77
C PRO A 197 -1.80 -7.08 -6.57
N THR A 198 -1.74 -5.79 -6.24
CA THR A 198 -0.97 -5.32 -5.09
C THR A 198 -1.77 -4.32 -4.29
N ILE A 199 -1.83 -4.50 -2.97
CA ILE A 199 -2.46 -3.57 -2.03
C ILE A 199 -1.34 -2.92 -1.21
N VAL A 200 -1.44 -1.62 -0.98
CA VAL A 200 -0.54 -0.86 -0.09
C VAL A 200 -1.38 -0.22 1.00
N ILE A 201 -0.99 -0.44 2.26
CA ILE A 201 -1.70 0.09 3.43
C ILE A 201 -0.80 1.03 4.21
N LYS A 202 -1.30 2.22 4.57
CA LYS A 202 -0.59 3.14 5.47
C LYS A 202 -0.46 2.52 6.85
N LYS A 203 0.76 2.55 7.41
CA LYS A 203 0.97 2.20 8.82
C LYS A 203 0.26 3.22 9.70
N GLN A 204 -0.56 2.69 10.59
CA GLN A 204 -1.29 3.47 11.58
C GLN A 204 -1.11 2.87 12.98
N ALA A 205 -1.45 3.66 14.00
CA ALA A 205 -1.47 3.20 15.40
C ALA A 205 -2.51 2.09 15.65
N SER A 206 -3.59 2.05 14.87
CA SER A 206 -4.65 1.04 15.00
C SER A 206 -4.53 -0.03 13.92
N GLU A 207 -4.22 -1.26 14.32
CA GLU A 207 -4.22 -2.42 13.40
C GLU A 207 -5.62 -2.74 12.88
N ALA A 208 -6.66 -2.46 13.68
CA ALA A 208 -8.04 -2.66 13.25
C ALA A 208 -8.46 -1.69 12.13
N ARG A 209 -7.92 -0.46 12.09
CA ARG A 209 -8.12 0.45 10.96
C ARG A 209 -7.41 -0.04 9.71
N GLN A 210 -6.15 -0.44 9.84
CA GLN A 210 -5.38 -1.06 8.75
C GLN A 210 -6.05 -2.32 8.20
N THR A 211 -6.67 -3.13 9.07
CA THR A 211 -7.44 -4.31 8.68
C THR A 211 -8.66 -3.93 7.85
N PHE A 212 -9.36 -2.87 8.24
CA PHE A 212 -10.48 -2.37 7.45
C PHE A 212 -10.02 -1.86 6.08
N THR A 213 -8.98 -1.01 6.03
CA THR A 213 -8.42 -0.53 4.76
C THR A 213 -7.98 -1.69 3.87
N LEU A 214 -7.31 -2.72 4.41
CA LEU A 214 -6.94 -3.91 3.65
C LEU A 214 -8.13 -4.59 2.98
N MET A 215 -9.23 -4.78 3.72
CA MET A 215 -10.43 -5.42 3.17
C MET A 215 -11.23 -4.50 2.25
N HIS A 216 -11.13 -3.19 2.44
CA HIS A 216 -11.68 -2.17 1.55
C HIS A 216 -10.99 -2.23 0.19
N GLU A 217 -9.65 -2.18 0.17
CA GLU A 217 -8.85 -2.29 -1.06
C GLU A 217 -9.05 -3.63 -1.77
N LEU A 218 -9.22 -4.72 -1.01
CA LEU A 218 -9.61 -6.01 -1.57
C LEU A 218 -10.99 -5.93 -2.24
N GLY A 219 -11.94 -5.20 -1.66
CA GLY A 219 -13.25 -4.93 -2.26
C GLY A 219 -13.12 -4.26 -3.63
N HIS A 220 -12.24 -3.27 -3.77
CA HIS A 220 -11.95 -2.65 -5.07
C HIS A 220 -11.38 -3.65 -6.10
N ILE A 221 -10.40 -4.47 -5.69
CA ILE A 221 -9.81 -5.49 -6.56
C ILE A 221 -10.87 -6.47 -7.04
N LEU A 222 -11.71 -6.98 -6.12
CA LEU A 222 -12.67 -8.04 -6.43
C LEU A 222 -13.91 -7.53 -7.16
N LEU A 223 -14.50 -6.41 -6.72
CA LEU A 223 -15.75 -5.88 -7.26
C LEU A 223 -15.54 -5.01 -8.51
N HIS A 224 -14.48 -4.20 -8.53
CA HIS A 224 -14.31 -3.16 -9.55
C HIS A 224 -13.21 -3.47 -10.56
N LYS A 225 -12.26 -4.36 -10.20
CA LYS A 225 -11.13 -4.76 -11.06
C LYS A 225 -10.36 -3.55 -11.58
N ARG A 226 -10.10 -2.59 -10.69
CA ARG A 226 -9.50 -1.30 -11.01
C ARG A 226 -8.50 -0.92 -9.91
N SER A 227 -7.47 -0.17 -10.28
CA SER A 227 -6.57 0.49 -9.33
C SER A 227 -7.28 1.70 -8.72
N LEU A 228 -7.25 1.85 -7.40
CA LEU A 228 -7.78 3.01 -6.67
C LEU A 228 -6.82 3.46 -5.56
N ILE A 229 -6.87 4.75 -5.22
CA ILE A 229 -6.25 5.32 -4.01
C ILE A 229 -7.36 5.78 -3.07
N ASP A 230 -7.32 5.31 -1.83
CA ASP A 230 -8.25 5.64 -0.74
C ASP A 230 -7.65 6.72 0.19
N ASP A 231 -8.48 7.69 0.58
CA ASP A 231 -8.15 8.69 1.60
C ASP A 231 -9.18 8.79 2.73
N GLU A 232 -8.86 9.56 3.78
CA GLU A 232 -9.75 9.74 4.93
C GLU A 232 -11.13 10.34 4.60
N TYR A 233 -11.28 11.01 3.46
CA TYR A 233 -12.53 11.62 2.99
C TYR A 233 -13.38 10.69 2.13
N ASP A 234 -12.77 9.69 1.49
CA ASP A 234 -13.45 8.71 0.64
C ASP A 234 -14.46 7.84 1.42
N PHE A 235 -14.23 7.65 2.73
CA PHE A 235 -15.20 7.07 3.68
C PHE A 235 -16.54 7.82 3.76
N LEU A 236 -16.58 9.10 3.41
CA LEU A 236 -17.77 9.95 3.40
C LEU A 236 -18.22 10.29 1.97
N SER A 237 -17.56 9.70 0.96
CA SER A 237 -17.87 10.01 -0.44
C SER A 237 -19.28 9.54 -0.81
N HIS A 238 -19.85 10.25 -1.78
CA HIS A 238 -21.07 9.82 -2.46
C HIS A 238 -20.73 8.94 -3.68
N ASP A 239 -19.46 8.56 -3.84
CA ASP A 239 -19.04 7.66 -4.91
C ASP A 239 -19.60 6.26 -4.59
N THR A 240 -20.30 5.71 -5.58
CA THR A 240 -20.92 4.39 -5.45
C THR A 240 -19.88 3.30 -5.22
N HIS A 241 -18.69 3.39 -5.83
CA HIS A 241 -17.64 2.39 -5.66
C HIS A 241 -17.09 2.38 -4.23
N GLU A 242 -16.88 3.55 -3.64
CA GLU A 242 -16.42 3.66 -2.25
C GLU A 242 -17.44 3.11 -1.26
N GLN A 243 -18.73 3.40 -1.49
CA GLN A 243 -19.81 2.84 -0.69
C GLN A 243 -19.89 1.31 -0.83
N GLU A 244 -19.72 0.80 -2.05
CA GLU A 244 -19.68 -0.64 -2.34
C GLU A 244 -18.50 -1.32 -1.63
N ALA A 245 -17.30 -0.75 -1.70
CA ALA A 245 -16.09 -1.27 -1.04
C ALA A 245 -16.17 -1.21 0.49
N ASN A 246 -16.69 -0.11 1.04
CA ASN A 246 -16.94 0.02 2.48
C ASN A 246 -17.96 -1.01 2.99
N ALA A 247 -19.06 -1.19 2.26
CA ALA A 247 -20.05 -2.21 2.58
C ALA A 247 -19.43 -3.63 2.48
N PHE A 248 -18.66 -3.89 1.43
CA PHE A 248 -17.96 -5.16 1.25
C PHE A 248 -17.03 -5.48 2.42
N ALA A 249 -16.14 -4.54 2.79
CA ALA A 249 -15.22 -4.69 3.91
C ALA A 249 -15.97 -4.91 5.23
N GLY A 250 -17.03 -4.14 5.48
CA GLY A 250 -17.88 -4.30 6.66
C GLY A 250 -18.52 -5.68 6.75
N HIS A 251 -19.15 -6.16 5.67
CA HIS A 251 -19.78 -7.48 5.63
C HIS A 251 -18.77 -8.62 5.73
N LEU A 252 -17.59 -8.48 5.13
CA LEU A 252 -16.52 -9.49 5.16
C LEU A 252 -15.95 -9.62 6.57
N LEU A 253 -15.63 -8.49 7.21
CA LEU A 253 -15.03 -8.45 8.54
C LEU A 253 -16.02 -8.78 9.65
N VAL A 254 -17.27 -8.37 9.50
CA VAL A 254 -18.34 -8.49 10.50
C VAL A 254 -19.58 -9.10 9.82
N PRO A 255 -19.56 -10.42 9.57
CA PRO A 255 -20.67 -11.13 8.93
C PRO A 255 -21.89 -11.24 9.86
N ASP A 256 -23.05 -11.56 9.31
CA ASP A 256 -24.29 -11.63 10.11
C ASP A 256 -24.23 -12.70 11.21
N ALA A 257 -23.49 -13.79 11.00
CA ALA A 257 -23.22 -14.79 12.03
C ALA A 257 -22.49 -14.20 13.25
N PHE A 258 -21.52 -13.30 13.01
CA PHE A 258 -20.85 -12.57 14.08
C PHE A 258 -21.83 -11.66 14.83
N LEU A 259 -22.68 -10.93 14.10
CA LEU A 259 -23.66 -10.02 14.70
C LEU A 259 -24.64 -10.78 15.60
N ARG A 260 -25.12 -11.96 15.19
CA ARG A 260 -26.07 -12.76 15.99
C ARG A 260 -25.58 -13.09 17.39
N ALA A 261 -24.26 -13.18 17.57
CA ALA A 261 -23.69 -13.47 18.88
C ALA A 261 -23.61 -12.22 19.79
N ILE A 262 -23.78 -11.00 19.26
CA ILE A 262 -23.89 -9.78 20.07
C ILE A 262 -25.27 -9.71 20.70
N ARG A 263 -25.33 -9.56 22.03
CA ARG A 263 -26.57 -9.43 22.79
C ARG A 263 -26.93 -7.96 22.95
N ASP A 264 -27.98 -7.52 22.28
CA ASP A 264 -28.40 -6.11 22.30
C ASP A 264 -28.90 -5.65 23.67
N ALA A 265 -29.42 -6.57 24.49
CA ALA A 265 -29.85 -6.29 25.86
C ALA A 265 -28.70 -5.89 26.80
N GLU A 266 -27.47 -6.24 26.46
CA GLU A 266 -26.27 -5.89 27.24
C GLU A 266 -25.66 -4.55 26.79
N ARG A 267 -26.28 -3.86 25.83
CA ARG A 267 -25.78 -2.60 25.27
C ARG A 267 -25.82 -1.49 26.32
N PRO A 268 -24.69 -0.80 26.59
CA PRO A 268 -24.68 0.33 27.50
C PRO A 268 -25.57 1.48 27.04
N THR A 269 -26.02 2.31 27.98
CA THR A 269 -26.74 3.54 27.65
C THR A 269 -25.80 4.60 27.07
N ASP A 270 -24.61 4.73 27.66
CA ASP A 270 -23.56 5.65 27.23
C ASP A 270 -22.77 5.07 26.04
N VAL A 271 -22.54 5.91 25.02
CA VAL A 271 -21.76 5.54 23.84
C VAL A 271 -20.27 5.38 24.15
N ALA A 272 -19.78 6.01 25.21
CA ALA A 272 -18.38 5.89 25.65
C ALA A 272 -18.01 4.45 26.07
N ASP A 273 -19.00 3.68 26.51
CA ASP A 273 -18.82 2.28 26.94
C ASP A 273 -18.96 1.27 25.79
N TYR A 274 -19.29 1.69 24.57
CA TYR A 274 -19.52 0.77 23.44
C TYR A 274 -18.26 -0.03 23.08
N ASP A 275 -17.08 0.62 23.13
CA ASP A 275 -15.82 -0.04 22.84
C ASP A 275 -15.48 -1.13 23.88
N LYS A 276 -15.88 -0.92 25.15
CA LYS A 276 -15.72 -1.89 26.25
C LYS A 276 -16.72 -3.04 26.11
N TRP A 277 -17.98 -2.73 25.82
CA TRP A 277 -19.03 -3.73 25.56
C TRP A 277 -18.64 -4.69 24.43
N LEU A 278 -17.99 -4.18 23.38
CA LEU A 278 -17.57 -4.96 22.22
C LEU A 278 -16.13 -5.50 22.31
N GLU A 279 -15.44 -5.33 23.44
CA GLU A 279 -13.99 -5.55 23.55
C GLU A 279 -13.57 -6.98 23.16
N SER A 280 -14.24 -8.00 23.70
CA SER A 280 -13.91 -9.41 23.46
C SER A 280 -13.99 -9.75 21.97
N ARG A 281 -15.01 -9.22 21.28
CA ARG A 281 -15.27 -9.43 19.86
C ARG A 281 -14.29 -8.67 18.98
N ARG A 282 -14.04 -7.40 19.31
CA ARG A 282 -13.04 -6.56 18.63
C ARG A 282 -11.67 -7.24 18.64
N LYS A 283 -11.24 -7.73 19.81
CA LYS A 283 -9.95 -8.41 19.97
C LYS A 283 -9.90 -9.74 19.22
N ALA A 284 -10.96 -10.55 19.31
CA ALA A 284 -11.00 -11.83 18.63
C ALA A 284 -10.96 -11.68 17.10
N TRP A 285 -11.69 -10.70 16.55
CA TRP A 285 -11.86 -10.56 15.10
C TRP A 285 -10.92 -9.54 14.45
N GLY A 286 -10.13 -8.80 15.23
CA GLY A 286 -9.19 -7.80 14.72
C GLY A 286 -9.87 -6.56 14.14
N VAL A 287 -11.11 -6.26 14.56
CA VAL A 287 -11.93 -5.17 14.02
C VAL A 287 -12.17 -4.06 15.04
N SER A 288 -12.48 -2.86 14.58
CA SER A 288 -12.78 -1.73 15.44
C SER A 288 -14.24 -1.81 15.93
N GLY A 289 -14.52 -1.17 17.08
CA GLY A 289 -15.90 -1.06 17.58
C GLY A 289 -16.80 -0.34 16.59
N GLU A 290 -16.26 0.66 15.91
CA GLU A 290 -16.95 1.44 14.88
C GLU A 290 -17.45 0.59 13.72
N VAL A 291 -16.65 -0.35 13.20
CA VAL A 291 -17.06 -1.25 12.12
C VAL A 291 -18.20 -2.17 12.58
N ILE A 292 -18.11 -2.69 13.81
CA ILE A 292 -19.19 -3.50 14.40
C ILE A 292 -20.47 -2.68 14.56
N LEU A 293 -20.37 -1.47 15.10
CA LEU A 293 -21.50 -0.56 15.30
C LEU A 293 -22.13 -0.15 13.96
N ARG A 294 -21.31 0.08 12.92
CA ARG A 294 -21.81 0.36 11.58
C ARG A 294 -22.62 -0.81 11.04
N ARG A 295 -22.11 -2.03 11.18
CA ARG A 295 -22.84 -3.24 10.77
C ARG A 295 -24.11 -3.51 11.59
N LEU A 296 -24.11 -3.17 12.88
CA LEU A 296 -25.35 -3.19 13.68
C LEU A 296 -26.37 -2.14 13.19
N LEU A 297 -25.90 -0.95 12.78
CA LEU A 297 -26.77 0.08 12.17
C LEU A 297 -27.36 -0.40 10.85
N ASP A 298 -26.54 -0.92 9.95
CA ASP A 298 -26.97 -1.46 8.65
C ASP A 298 -27.99 -2.61 8.83
N ALA A 299 -27.84 -3.43 9.87
CA ALA A 299 -28.77 -4.50 10.23
C ALA A 299 -30.04 -4.03 10.98
N GLY A 300 -30.22 -2.71 11.17
CA GLY A 300 -31.36 -2.14 11.91
C GLY A 300 -31.33 -2.37 13.42
N ARG A 301 -30.21 -2.84 13.97
CA ARG A 301 -30.06 -3.19 15.39
C ARG A 301 -29.47 -2.06 16.23
N LEU A 302 -28.91 -1.03 15.62
CA LEU A 302 -28.42 0.17 16.29
C LEU A 302 -29.14 1.41 15.73
N PRO A 303 -29.76 2.26 16.57
CA PRO A 303 -30.33 3.52 16.10
C PRO A 303 -29.24 4.45 15.52
N GLY A 304 -29.54 5.11 14.40
CA GLY A 304 -28.60 6.05 13.76
C GLY A 304 -28.12 7.16 14.69
N SER A 305 -28.99 7.64 15.59
CA SER A 305 -28.63 8.66 16.60
C SER A 305 -27.53 8.19 17.55
N LYS A 306 -27.52 6.92 17.94
CA LYS A 306 -26.47 6.33 18.80
C LYS A 306 -25.15 6.18 18.04
N TYR A 307 -25.20 5.78 16.77
CA TYR A 307 -24.01 5.71 15.92
C TYR A 307 -23.37 7.08 15.73
N THR A 308 -24.16 8.10 15.39
CA THR A 308 -23.67 9.48 15.26
C THR A 308 -23.11 10.01 16.58
N ALA A 309 -23.75 9.72 17.71
CA ALA A 309 -23.22 10.10 19.02
C ALA A 309 -21.88 9.41 19.34
N TYR A 310 -21.73 8.11 19.02
CA TYR A 310 -20.47 7.39 19.16
C TYR A 310 -19.35 8.00 18.31
N ARG A 311 -19.63 8.34 17.04
CA ARG A 311 -18.68 9.01 16.14
C ARG A 311 -18.20 10.34 16.72
N LYS A 312 -19.12 11.20 17.16
CA LYS A 312 -18.79 12.48 17.81
C LYS A 312 -17.94 12.28 19.06
N TRP A 313 -18.27 11.30 19.90
CA TRP A 313 -17.46 10.97 21.08
C TRP A 313 -16.06 10.51 20.69
N ARG A 314 -15.92 9.64 19.68
CA ARG A 314 -14.61 9.16 19.19
C ARG A 314 -13.71 10.28 18.68
N GLU A 315 -14.29 11.30 18.04
CA GLU A 315 -13.56 12.49 17.57
C GLU A 315 -12.97 13.33 18.71
N THR A 316 -13.54 13.24 19.92
CA THR A 316 -12.99 13.92 21.12
C THR A 316 -11.80 13.21 21.75
N LEU A 317 -11.55 11.94 21.39
CA LEU A 317 -10.47 11.16 21.96
C LEU A 317 -9.13 11.56 21.34
N PRO A 318 -8.05 11.66 22.14
CA PRO A 318 -6.73 11.95 21.60
C PRO A 318 -6.29 10.82 20.69
N GLN A 319 -5.73 11.19 19.52
CA GLN A 319 -5.11 10.21 18.65
C GLN A 319 -3.91 9.57 19.36
N ARG A 320 -3.91 8.23 19.45
CA ARG A 320 -2.77 7.50 20.01
C ARG A 320 -1.55 7.72 19.13
N ARG A 321 -0.46 8.21 19.73
CA ARG A 321 0.85 8.28 19.08
C ARG A 321 1.41 6.87 18.89
N GLU A 322 1.99 6.62 17.73
CA GLU A 322 2.72 5.39 17.46
C GLU A 322 3.97 5.30 18.34
N ALA A 323 4.25 4.10 18.86
CA ALA A 323 5.51 3.84 19.54
C ALA A 323 6.66 3.85 18.51
N VAL A 324 7.76 4.51 18.85
CA VAL A 324 8.97 4.52 18.01
C VAL A 324 9.61 3.13 18.06
N GLY A 325 9.77 2.50 16.89
CA GLY A 325 10.39 1.18 16.78
C GLY A 325 11.83 1.15 17.25
N SER A 326 12.25 0.05 17.87
CA SER A 326 13.63 -0.15 18.31
C SER A 326 14.52 -0.62 17.15
N ARG A 327 15.73 -0.07 17.06
CA ARG A 327 16.78 -0.49 16.10
C ARG A 327 17.12 -1.99 16.20
N ALA A 328 16.84 -2.63 17.35
CA ALA A 328 17.12 -4.04 17.57
C ALA A 328 16.34 -4.99 16.65
N TYR A 329 15.20 -4.53 16.10
CA TYR A 329 14.30 -5.35 15.28
C TYR A 329 14.33 -5.01 13.79
N ARG A 330 15.34 -4.26 13.34
CA ARG A 330 15.47 -3.83 11.93
C ARG A 330 15.49 -5.00 10.95
N TYR A 331 16.03 -6.16 11.34
CA TYR A 331 16.02 -7.36 10.49
C TYR A 331 14.59 -7.84 10.14
N ARG A 332 13.57 -7.49 10.93
CA ARG A 332 12.16 -7.84 10.67
C ARG A 332 11.45 -6.82 9.78
N GLU A 333 12.10 -5.71 9.45
CA GLU A 333 11.49 -4.63 8.72
C GLU A 333 10.98 -5.04 7.33
N PRO A 334 11.74 -5.80 6.50
CA PRO A 334 11.23 -6.23 5.20
C PRO A 334 9.96 -7.06 5.32
N ARG A 335 9.85 -7.89 6.36
CA ARG A 335 8.61 -8.63 6.65
C ARG A 335 7.46 -7.69 6.97
N HIS A 336 7.72 -6.64 7.75
CA HIS A 336 6.69 -5.67 8.09
C HIS A 336 6.22 -4.84 6.89
N VAL A 337 7.13 -4.48 5.99
CA VAL A 337 6.82 -3.70 4.77
C VAL A 337 6.25 -4.61 3.69
N PHE A 338 6.99 -5.62 3.24
CA PHE A 338 6.68 -6.42 2.05
C PHE A 338 5.82 -7.65 2.30
N GLY A 339 5.75 -8.12 3.54
CA GLY A 339 4.94 -9.27 3.91
C GLY A 339 5.71 -10.57 3.83
N ASP A 340 5.08 -11.65 4.29
CA ASP A 340 5.75 -12.94 4.38
C ASP A 340 5.95 -13.52 2.98
N THR A 341 4.97 -13.38 2.10
CA THR A 341 5.00 -13.97 0.75
C THR A 341 6.16 -13.42 -0.08
N PHE A 342 6.28 -12.09 -0.15
CA PHE A 342 7.38 -11.46 -0.87
C PHE A 342 8.74 -11.83 -0.26
N VAL A 343 8.87 -11.74 1.06
CA VAL A 343 10.15 -12.00 1.74
C VAL A 343 10.58 -13.45 1.59
N ARG A 344 9.66 -14.41 1.76
CA ARG A 344 9.94 -15.84 1.54
C ARG A 344 10.43 -16.08 0.12
N THR A 345 9.74 -15.57 -0.88
CA THR A 345 10.15 -15.70 -2.30
C THR A 345 11.57 -15.19 -2.55
N VAL A 346 11.96 -14.05 -1.96
CA VAL A 346 13.34 -13.54 -2.06
C VAL A 346 14.34 -14.49 -1.38
N LEU A 347 14.01 -14.99 -0.18
CA LEU A 347 14.88 -15.91 0.55
C LEU A 347 14.97 -17.28 -0.13
N ASP A 348 13.89 -17.77 -0.72
CA ASP A 348 13.84 -19.03 -1.45
C ASP A 348 14.67 -18.93 -2.74
N ALA A 349 14.57 -17.82 -3.47
CA ALA A 349 15.45 -17.54 -4.61
C ALA A 349 16.93 -17.42 -4.22
N LEU A 350 17.22 -16.85 -3.04
CA LEU A 350 18.58 -16.78 -2.51
C LEU A 350 19.11 -18.18 -2.15
N ASN A 351 18.32 -18.97 -1.43
CA ASN A 351 18.65 -20.33 -1.00
C ASN A 351 18.81 -21.28 -2.20
N ALA A 352 18.01 -21.10 -3.24
CA ALA A 352 18.11 -21.82 -4.51
C ALA A 352 19.25 -21.31 -5.41
N ASN A 353 20.05 -20.34 -4.96
CA ASN A 353 21.14 -19.70 -5.71
C ASN A 353 20.70 -19.09 -7.05
N ARG A 354 19.44 -18.65 -7.16
CA ARG A 354 18.92 -17.91 -8.32
C ARG A 354 19.36 -16.46 -8.30
N ILE A 355 19.44 -15.88 -7.10
CA ILE A 355 19.95 -14.53 -6.87
C ILE A 355 21.14 -14.52 -5.92
N THR A 356 21.97 -13.47 -6.03
CA THR A 356 23.07 -13.25 -5.10
C THR A 356 22.58 -12.59 -3.83
N LEU A 357 23.39 -12.69 -2.77
CA LEU A 357 23.13 -12.02 -1.50
C LEU A 357 23.03 -10.48 -1.65
N ALA A 358 23.76 -9.89 -2.59
CA ALA A 358 23.65 -8.46 -2.91
C ALA A 358 22.29 -8.11 -3.55
N ARG A 359 21.77 -8.96 -4.44
CA ARG A 359 20.43 -8.79 -5.04
C ARG A 359 19.33 -8.98 -3.99
N ALA A 360 19.42 -10.00 -3.15
CA ALA A 360 18.48 -10.21 -2.05
C ALA A 360 18.44 -9.01 -1.10
N SER A 361 19.61 -8.47 -0.72
CA SER A 361 19.71 -7.22 0.04
C SER A 361 18.99 -6.05 -0.66
N ALA A 362 19.24 -5.85 -1.94
CA ALA A 362 18.62 -4.77 -2.72
C ALA A 362 17.10 -4.92 -2.82
N HIS A 363 16.59 -6.13 -3.07
CA HIS A 363 15.16 -6.43 -3.09
C HIS A 363 14.51 -6.25 -1.72
N LEU A 364 15.24 -6.41 -0.63
CA LEU A 364 14.76 -6.19 0.74
C LEU A 364 15.12 -4.79 1.26
N ASP A 365 15.01 -3.78 0.40
CA ASP A 365 15.24 -2.35 0.71
C ASP A 365 16.65 -2.04 1.26
N GLY A 366 17.66 -2.70 0.69
CA GLY A 366 19.06 -2.51 1.12
C GLY A 366 19.35 -3.06 2.51
N LEU A 367 18.62 -4.09 2.96
CA LEU A 367 18.85 -4.72 4.26
C LEU A 367 20.31 -5.19 4.36
N LYS A 368 21.02 -4.73 5.41
CA LYS A 368 22.43 -5.08 5.62
C LYS A 368 22.60 -6.60 5.68
N ILE A 369 23.69 -7.10 5.10
CA ILE A 369 24.03 -8.54 5.03
C ILE A 369 23.87 -9.25 6.39
N ARG A 370 24.40 -8.64 7.47
CA ARG A 370 24.27 -9.20 8.83
C ARG A 370 22.81 -9.35 9.29
N ASP A 371 21.97 -8.39 8.93
CA ASP A 371 20.55 -8.40 9.30
C ASP A 371 19.76 -9.35 8.37
N LEU A 372 20.20 -9.52 7.11
CA LEU A 372 19.66 -10.53 6.20
C LEU A 372 19.86 -11.95 6.74
N HIS A 373 21.04 -12.30 7.23
CA HIS A 373 21.27 -13.61 7.88
C HIS A 373 20.40 -13.82 9.13
N ARG A 374 20.07 -12.76 9.87
CA ARG A 374 19.13 -12.87 11.00
C ARG A 374 17.70 -13.10 10.52
N LEU A 375 17.34 -12.53 9.37
CA LEU A 375 16.05 -12.75 8.74
C LEU A 375 15.94 -14.19 8.22
N GLU A 376 16.96 -14.71 7.54
CA GLU A 376 17.03 -16.13 7.12
C GLU A 376 16.82 -17.08 8.31
N ASN A 377 17.56 -16.87 9.40
CA ASN A 377 17.42 -17.69 10.61
C ASN A 377 16.01 -17.60 11.24
N LEU A 378 15.36 -16.43 11.16
CA LEU A 378 13.99 -16.28 11.63
C LEU A 378 13.02 -17.14 10.80
N TYR A 379 13.19 -17.17 9.48
CA TYR A 379 12.33 -17.93 8.56
C TYR A 379 12.65 -19.43 8.55
N ALA A 380 13.90 -19.83 8.78
CA ALA A 380 14.26 -21.23 8.93
C ALA A 380 13.66 -21.87 10.20
N GLY A 381 13.30 -21.06 11.20
CA GLY A 381 12.65 -21.50 12.44
C GLY A 381 11.11 -21.43 12.44
N LEU A 382 10.49 -20.98 11.34
CA LEU A 382 9.03 -20.85 11.15
C LEU A 382 8.53 -21.87 10.15
#